data_AF-A0A2N2ZLD2-F1
#
_entry.id   AF-A0A2N2ZLD2-F1
#
_cell.length_a   1.000
_cell.length_b   1.000
_cell.length_c   1.000
_cell.angle_alpha   90.00
_cell.angle_beta   90.00
_cell.angle_gamma   90.00
#
_symmetry.space_group_name_H-M   'P 1'
#
loop_
_entity.id
_entity.type
_entity.pdbx_description
1 polymer ?
#
loop_
_entity_poly.entity_id
_entity_poly.type
_entity_poly.pdbx_seq_one_letter_code
_entity_poly.pdbx_strand_id
1 'polypeptide(L)'
;MKKIILAIALLILNSGVNAQNFAGSWYGNLNMQSINLRVVFNISQTDSLYTATMDSPDQGVTGIPVTSVSFNNPMVKIVIANASVEYTGVFTGESILGTFRQGSMSLPMNLSRRAPAGPKRPQEPRKPYPYTTEDVTFLNAKDSIELSGTLTMPSTGKPSAAVILISGSGPQNRDEEILGHKPFLVISDYLTKRGIAVLRYDDRGVGKSKGNHATATTFDFAQDTYSAVQFLRSREEFNDIKIGLIGHSEGGIIAPLVANMDDKLGFVILMAAPGVTGAEIILFQQRLSGERSGLDAASLDEFEKITRELHSIIAREKNNPDMKKILMDFFKLNAPEATEKQLESQIYAVANPWMVTFLTYDPSDALKKLTLPVLAMNGSNDMQVPAKTNLSAIRESLMKAHGNNLDSFSKVVEIVEFPGLNHLFQHSETGNTTEYQKIEETISPEVMEKMASWIISKSK
;
A
#
# COMPACT_ATOMS: atom_id res chain seq x y z
N MET A 1 -65.31 58.03 22.76
CA MET A 1 -64.69 58.11 21.42
C MET A 1 -63.21 58.42 21.57
N LYS A 2 -62.35 57.50 21.08
CA LYS A 2 -60.96 57.66 20.61
C LYS A 2 -59.98 58.46 21.49
N LYS A 3 -58.99 57.76 22.05
CA LYS A 3 -57.53 57.97 21.84
C LYS A 3 -56.75 57.03 22.77
N ILE A 4 -56.30 55.89 22.26
CA ILE A 4 -55.20 55.13 22.86
C ILE A 4 -53.93 55.67 22.21
N ILE A 5 -53.13 56.40 22.98
CA ILE A 5 -51.76 56.78 22.63
C ILE A 5 -50.88 55.63 23.09
N LEU A 6 -50.37 54.86 22.13
CA LEU A 6 -49.41 53.79 22.36
C LEU A 6 -48.01 54.42 22.44
N ALA A 7 -47.43 54.41 23.64
CA ALA A 7 -46.04 54.79 23.85
C ALA A 7 -45.13 53.64 23.38
N ILE A 8 -44.18 53.99 22.53
CA ILE A 8 -43.13 53.14 22.00
C ILE A 8 -42.19 52.74 23.15
N ALA A 9 -42.09 51.44 23.43
CA ALA A 9 -40.99 50.86 24.16
C ALA A 9 -40.17 50.01 23.18
N LEU A 10 -38.97 50.47 22.84
CA LEU A 10 -37.94 49.71 22.15
C LEU A 10 -37.60 48.47 22.98
N LEU A 11 -37.96 47.29 22.50
CA LEU A 11 -37.34 46.04 22.90
C LEU A 11 -36.10 45.84 22.03
N ILE A 12 -34.93 46.09 22.61
CA ILE A 12 -33.64 45.67 22.07
C ILE A 12 -33.60 44.14 22.21
N LEU A 13 -33.89 43.42 21.13
CA LEU A 13 -33.58 42.00 21.01
C LEU A 13 -32.08 41.89 20.70
N ASN A 14 -31.29 41.60 21.74
CA ASN A 14 -29.93 41.08 21.60
C ASN A 14 -30.00 39.70 20.94
N SER A 15 -30.01 39.63 19.62
CA SER A 15 -29.61 38.42 18.89
C SER A 15 -28.10 38.30 19.03
N GLY A 16 -27.66 37.53 20.03
CA GLY A 16 -26.28 37.09 20.13
C GLY A 16 -25.89 36.38 18.83
N VAL A 17 -24.96 36.97 18.09
CA VAL A 17 -24.30 36.33 16.96
C VAL A 17 -23.49 35.19 17.55
N ASN A 18 -24.07 33.99 17.62
CA ASN A 18 -23.28 32.78 17.77
C ASN A 18 -22.41 32.69 16.52
N ALA A 19 -21.11 33.00 16.65
CA ALA A 19 -20.14 32.69 15.62
C ALA A 19 -20.26 31.19 15.32
N GLN A 20 -20.83 30.84 14.17
CA GLN A 20 -20.92 29.45 13.75
C GLN A 20 -19.50 28.96 13.53
N ASN A 21 -19.04 28.07 14.40
CA ASN A 21 -17.67 27.59 14.41
C ASN A 21 -17.44 26.65 13.21
N PHE A 22 -17.04 27.18 12.06
CA PHE A 22 -16.73 26.40 10.86
C PHE A 22 -15.46 25.56 11.01
N ALA A 23 -14.54 25.94 11.91
CA ALA A 23 -13.32 25.20 12.19
C ALA A 23 -13.61 23.82 12.84
N GLY A 24 -12.62 22.94 12.75
CA GLY A 24 -12.67 21.56 13.19
C GLY A 24 -12.58 20.55 12.05
N SER A 25 -12.73 19.27 12.39
CA SER A 25 -12.68 18.17 11.43
C SER A 25 -14.05 17.92 10.82
N TRP A 26 -14.06 17.79 9.49
CA TRP A 26 -15.23 17.51 8.67
C TRP A 26 -15.05 16.21 7.92
N TYR A 27 -15.93 15.26 8.17
CA TYR A 27 -15.85 13.90 7.65
C TYR A 27 -16.85 13.69 6.52
N GLY A 28 -16.37 13.22 5.37
CA GLY A 28 -17.17 12.85 4.21
C GLY A 28 -16.83 11.46 3.70
N ASN A 29 -17.74 10.93 2.89
CA ASN A 29 -17.59 9.68 2.16
C ASN A 29 -17.75 9.95 0.67
N LEU A 30 -16.70 9.69 -0.12
CA LEU A 30 -16.76 9.65 -1.57
C LEU A 30 -17.17 8.26 -2.01
N ASN A 31 -18.43 8.13 -2.41
CA ASN A 31 -18.93 6.88 -2.97
C ASN A 31 -18.61 6.84 -4.47
N MET A 32 -17.52 6.18 -4.81
CA MET A 32 -17.24 5.73 -6.18
C MET A 32 -17.86 4.35 -6.31
N GLN A 33 -18.53 4.03 -7.43
CA GLN A 33 -19.37 2.81 -7.59
C GLN A 33 -18.88 1.56 -6.84
N SER A 34 -17.58 1.28 -6.91
CA SER A 34 -16.90 0.12 -6.35
C SER A 34 -16.09 0.40 -5.07
N ILE A 35 -15.84 1.65 -4.68
CA ILE A 35 -14.96 2.04 -3.56
C ILE A 35 -15.57 3.22 -2.79
N ASN A 36 -15.60 3.13 -1.46
CA ASN A 36 -16.00 4.25 -0.62
C ASN A 36 -14.76 4.88 0.02
N LEU A 37 -14.44 6.14 -0.25
CA LEU A 37 -13.26 6.78 0.35
C LEU A 37 -13.69 7.77 1.42
N ARG A 38 -13.23 7.57 2.66
CA ARG A 38 -13.37 8.58 3.71
C ARG A 38 -12.42 9.72 3.40
N VAL A 39 -12.97 10.93 3.46
CA VAL A 39 -12.21 12.18 3.33
C VAL A 39 -12.42 12.98 4.60
N VAL A 40 -11.34 13.50 5.16
CA VAL A 40 -11.38 14.37 6.33
C VAL A 40 -10.78 15.71 5.97
N PHE A 41 -11.52 16.79 6.11
CA PHE A 41 -10.95 18.14 6.09
C PHE A 41 -10.71 18.60 7.52
N ASN A 42 -9.46 18.83 7.89
CA ASN A 42 -9.11 19.41 9.19
C ASN A 42 -8.92 20.91 9.00
N ILE A 43 -9.90 21.69 9.43
CA ILE A 43 -9.93 23.14 9.21
C ILE A 43 -9.54 23.85 10.51
N SER A 44 -8.53 24.70 10.41
CA SER A 44 -8.09 25.59 11.48
C SER A 44 -8.41 27.03 11.12
N GLN A 45 -8.66 27.85 12.13
CA GLN A 45 -8.87 29.29 11.96
C GLN A 45 -7.83 30.05 12.76
N THR A 46 -7.12 30.96 12.11
CA THR A 46 -6.24 31.94 12.76
C THR A 46 -6.75 33.32 12.35
N ASP A 47 -7.20 34.11 13.32
CA ASP A 47 -7.90 35.38 13.10
C ASP A 47 -9.12 35.22 12.16
N SER A 48 -9.11 35.88 11.01
CA SER A 48 -10.14 35.80 9.97
C SER A 48 -9.81 34.82 8.82
N LEU A 49 -8.66 34.15 8.88
CA LEU A 49 -8.17 33.25 7.82
C LEU A 49 -8.38 31.78 8.20
N TYR A 50 -8.89 31.01 7.26
CA TYR A 50 -8.99 29.56 7.39
C TYR A 50 -7.84 28.88 6.66
N THR A 51 -7.23 27.91 7.33
CA THR A 51 -6.28 26.96 6.75
C THR A 51 -6.84 25.56 6.90
N ALA A 52 -6.42 24.62 6.06
CA ALA A 52 -6.85 23.24 6.21
C ALA A 52 -5.83 22.24 5.69
N THR A 53 -5.98 21.01 6.15
CA THR A 53 -5.43 19.82 5.51
C THR A 53 -6.56 18.88 5.11
N MET A 54 -6.28 17.99 4.16
CA MET A 54 -7.14 16.87 3.82
C MET A 54 -6.45 15.55 4.15
N ASP A 55 -7.18 14.64 4.79
CA ASP A 55 -6.78 13.25 4.98
C ASP A 55 -7.66 12.34 4.11
N SER A 56 -7.07 11.28 3.58
CA SER A 56 -7.74 10.13 2.98
C SER A 56 -7.31 8.87 3.75
N PRO A 57 -7.95 8.57 4.90
CA PRO A 57 -7.51 7.50 5.79
C PRO A 57 -7.52 6.12 5.14
N ASP A 58 -8.49 5.85 4.24
CA ASP A 58 -8.55 4.58 3.50
C ASP A 58 -7.38 4.42 2.52
N GLN A 59 -6.71 5.50 2.14
CA GLN A 59 -5.55 5.47 1.26
C GLN A 59 -4.22 5.69 2.02
N GLY A 60 -4.24 5.75 3.35
CA GLY A 60 -3.05 5.98 4.18
C GLY A 60 -2.44 7.37 4.02
N VAL A 61 -3.14 8.32 3.39
CA VAL A 61 -2.63 9.68 3.14
C VAL A 61 -3.21 10.64 4.16
N THR A 62 -2.36 11.36 4.89
CA THR A 62 -2.78 12.39 5.86
C THR A 62 -2.05 13.70 5.62
N GLY A 63 -2.68 14.82 5.96
CA GLY A 63 -2.03 16.12 5.98
C GLY A 63 -1.84 16.77 4.61
N ILE A 64 -2.62 16.38 3.59
CA ILE A 64 -2.53 16.99 2.25
C ILE A 64 -2.83 18.49 2.39
N PRO A 65 -1.89 19.39 2.03
CA PRO A 65 -2.10 20.83 2.21
C PRO A 65 -3.25 21.32 1.32
N VAL A 66 -4.24 21.98 1.93
CA VAL A 66 -5.30 22.67 1.18
C VAL A 66 -4.77 24.03 0.71
N THR A 67 -4.94 24.33 -0.58
CA THR A 67 -4.46 25.56 -1.20
C THR A 67 -5.29 26.78 -0.79
N SER A 68 -6.61 26.63 -0.69
CA SER A 68 -7.47 27.69 -0.15
C SER A 68 -8.74 27.15 0.50
N VAL A 69 -9.17 27.83 1.55
CA VAL A 69 -10.46 27.63 2.22
C VAL A 69 -11.18 28.96 2.23
N SER A 70 -12.41 28.97 1.72
CA SER A 70 -13.30 30.13 1.78
C SER A 70 -14.62 29.71 2.41
N PHE A 71 -15.03 30.49 3.40
CA PHE A 71 -16.31 30.34 4.07
C PHE A 71 -17.01 31.70 4.07
N ASN A 72 -18.05 31.80 3.23
CA ASN A 72 -18.93 32.97 3.15
C ASN A 72 -20.35 32.46 3.40
N ASN A 73 -20.72 32.40 4.69
CA ASN A 73 -21.91 31.73 5.20
C ASN A 73 -23.15 31.95 4.30
N PRO A 74 -23.82 30.89 3.81
CA PRO A 74 -23.60 29.46 4.10
C PRO A 74 -22.65 28.75 3.14
N MET A 75 -21.99 29.44 2.22
CA MET A 75 -21.18 28.80 1.19
C MET A 75 -19.78 28.45 1.71
N VAL A 76 -19.39 27.20 1.50
CA VAL A 76 -18.05 26.67 1.74
C VAL A 76 -17.43 26.31 0.40
N LYS A 77 -16.17 26.72 0.19
CA LYS A 77 -15.34 26.24 -0.91
C LYS A 77 -13.93 25.93 -0.43
N ILE A 78 -13.45 24.73 -0.74
CA ILE A 78 -12.13 24.19 -0.38
C ILE A 78 -11.44 23.78 -1.67
N VAL A 79 -10.19 24.18 -1.88
CA VAL A 79 -9.44 23.92 -3.12
C VAL A 79 -8.08 23.31 -2.81
N ILE A 80 -7.72 22.24 -3.51
CA ILE A 80 -6.38 21.65 -3.53
C ILE A 80 -5.90 21.67 -4.98
N ALA A 81 -5.26 22.77 -5.37
CA ALA A 81 -4.93 23.04 -6.78
C ALA A 81 -4.01 21.96 -7.36
N ASN A 82 -3.01 21.52 -6.58
CA ASN A 82 -2.03 20.52 -7.00
C ASN A 82 -2.68 19.14 -7.28
N ALA A 83 -3.83 18.84 -6.65
CA ALA A 83 -4.56 17.60 -6.85
C ALA A 83 -5.76 17.76 -7.82
N SER A 84 -5.95 18.96 -8.39
CA SER A 84 -7.14 19.34 -9.17
C SER A 84 -8.45 19.07 -8.43
N VAL A 85 -8.45 19.22 -7.10
CA VAL A 85 -9.62 18.99 -6.23
C VAL A 85 -10.30 20.31 -5.88
N GLU A 86 -11.62 20.34 -6.02
CA GLU A 86 -12.49 21.40 -5.53
C GLU A 86 -13.67 20.78 -4.78
N TYR A 87 -13.92 21.23 -3.56
CA TYR A 87 -15.13 20.93 -2.81
C TYR A 87 -15.95 22.19 -2.65
N THR A 88 -17.24 22.13 -2.97
CA THR A 88 -18.19 23.23 -2.75
C THR A 88 -19.42 22.71 -2.00
N GLY A 89 -19.96 23.49 -1.08
CA GLY A 89 -21.16 23.07 -0.35
C GLY A 89 -21.81 24.16 0.48
N VAL A 90 -23.00 23.83 1.00
CA VAL A 90 -23.82 24.68 1.85
C VAL A 90 -23.70 24.19 3.30
N PHE A 91 -23.13 25.03 4.16
CA PHE A 91 -22.99 24.82 5.59
C PHE A 91 -24.35 24.99 6.29
N THR A 92 -24.71 24.01 7.12
CA THR A 92 -25.98 23.97 7.85
C THR A 92 -25.79 24.01 9.37
N GLY A 93 -24.55 24.16 9.85
CA GLY A 93 -24.19 24.07 11.27
C GLY A 93 -23.46 22.77 11.62
N GLU A 94 -24.17 21.65 11.48
CA GLU A 94 -23.69 20.28 11.81
C GLU A 94 -23.24 19.49 10.58
N SER A 95 -23.62 19.94 9.38
CA SER A 95 -23.23 19.33 8.11
C SER A 95 -22.88 20.38 7.06
N ILE A 96 -22.16 19.94 6.03
CA ILE A 96 -21.99 20.69 4.78
C ILE A 96 -22.54 19.81 3.67
N LEU A 97 -23.61 20.26 3.03
CA LEU A 97 -24.18 19.56 1.88
C LEU A 97 -23.44 20.00 0.64
N GLY A 98 -22.65 19.10 0.03
CA GLY A 98 -21.67 19.52 -0.95
C GLY A 98 -21.40 18.52 -2.06
N THR A 99 -20.54 18.99 -2.96
CA THR A 99 -20.06 18.26 -4.13
C THR A 99 -18.55 18.33 -4.14
N PHE A 100 -17.93 17.17 -4.27
CA PHE A 100 -16.51 17.00 -4.51
C PHE A 100 -16.27 16.89 -6.01
N ARG A 101 -15.27 17.62 -6.50
CA ARG A 101 -14.83 17.59 -7.89
C ARG A 101 -13.34 17.30 -7.96
N GLN A 102 -12.96 16.39 -8.84
CA GLN A 102 -11.56 16.10 -9.15
C GLN A 102 -11.40 15.83 -10.64
N GLY A 103 -10.70 16.71 -11.35
CA GLY A 103 -10.65 16.65 -12.82
C GLY A 103 -12.05 16.76 -13.44
N SER A 104 -12.46 15.76 -14.24
CA SER A 104 -13.81 15.66 -14.81
C SER A 104 -14.84 14.99 -13.89
N MET A 105 -14.40 14.37 -12.79
CA MET A 105 -15.27 13.66 -11.86
C MET A 105 -15.97 14.65 -10.92
N SER A 106 -17.27 14.47 -10.72
CA SER A 106 -18.08 15.26 -9.79
C SER A 106 -19.01 14.33 -9.02
N LEU A 107 -18.86 14.27 -7.69
CA LEU A 107 -19.59 13.37 -6.81
C LEU A 107 -20.24 14.14 -5.65
N PRO A 108 -21.49 13.83 -5.26
CA PRO A 108 -22.05 14.36 -4.03
C PRO A 108 -21.23 13.83 -2.85
N MET A 109 -20.85 14.73 -1.95
CA MET A 109 -20.16 14.39 -0.71
C MET A 109 -20.68 15.31 0.38
N ASN A 110 -21.46 14.77 1.31
CA ASN A 110 -21.87 15.52 2.48
C ASN A 110 -20.81 15.36 3.57
N LEU A 111 -20.44 16.47 4.19
CA LEU A 111 -19.55 16.48 5.34
C LEU A 111 -20.35 16.56 6.63
N SER A 112 -19.88 15.90 7.69
CA SER A 112 -20.43 16.03 9.04
C SER A 112 -19.32 16.14 10.08
N ARG A 113 -19.65 16.58 11.30
CA ARG A 113 -18.69 16.63 12.41
C ARG A 113 -18.36 15.27 13.04
N ARG A 114 -19.12 14.23 12.69
CA ARG A 114 -18.93 12.88 13.24
C ARG A 114 -18.26 12.02 12.19
N ALA A 115 -17.14 11.41 12.55
CA ALA A 115 -16.54 10.38 11.71
C ALA A 115 -17.58 9.27 11.47
N PRO A 116 -17.87 8.91 10.21
CA PRO A 116 -18.65 7.72 9.94
C PRO A 116 -17.92 6.51 10.54
N ALA A 117 -18.66 5.60 11.17
CA ALA A 117 -18.08 4.39 11.71
C ALA A 117 -17.48 3.58 10.55
N GLY A 118 -16.15 3.54 10.49
CA GLY A 118 -15.43 2.66 9.58
C GLY A 118 -15.58 1.20 10.02
N PRO A 119 -15.30 0.25 9.13
CA PRO A 119 -15.24 -1.16 9.48
C PRO A 119 -14.19 -1.36 10.57
N LYS A 120 -14.47 -2.28 11.52
CA LYS A 120 -13.56 -2.47 12.64
C LYS A 120 -12.29 -3.17 12.15
N ARG A 121 -11.21 -2.95 12.89
CA ARG A 121 -9.92 -3.62 12.69
C ARG A 121 -9.55 -4.33 13.99
N PRO A 122 -10.25 -5.42 14.35
CA PRO A 122 -10.13 -6.05 15.67
C PRO A 122 -8.74 -6.64 15.94
N GLN A 123 -7.96 -6.92 14.88
CA GLN A 123 -6.61 -7.46 14.99
C GLN A 123 -5.53 -6.38 15.18
N GLU A 124 -5.84 -5.10 14.98
CA GLU A 124 -4.87 -4.05 15.23
C GLU A 124 -4.52 -3.99 16.73
N PRO A 125 -3.24 -4.15 17.08
CA PRO A 125 -2.82 -4.24 18.48
C PRO A 125 -3.04 -2.90 19.18
N ARG A 126 -3.42 -2.97 20.46
CA ARG A 126 -3.63 -1.79 21.31
C ARG A 126 -2.58 -1.71 22.39
N LYS A 127 -2.10 -0.48 22.66
CA LYS A 127 -1.17 -0.19 23.75
C LYS A 127 -1.86 -0.34 25.13
N PRO A 128 -1.11 -0.67 26.19
CA PRO A 128 0.31 -1.02 26.17
C PRO A 128 0.53 -2.41 25.55
N TYR A 129 1.61 -2.55 24.75
CA TYR A 129 1.97 -3.83 24.16
C TYR A 129 2.66 -4.73 25.19
N PRO A 130 2.49 -6.06 25.13
CA PRO A 130 3.17 -7.00 26.02
C PRO A 130 4.62 -7.29 25.59
N TYR A 131 5.24 -6.40 24.83
CA TYR A 131 6.58 -6.49 24.27
C TYR A 131 7.18 -5.09 24.14
N THR A 132 8.49 -5.00 23.93
CA THR A 132 9.16 -3.71 23.77
C THR A 132 9.13 -3.25 22.32
N THR A 133 9.10 -1.93 22.15
CA THR A 133 9.13 -1.28 20.84
C THR A 133 10.20 -0.20 20.86
N GLU A 134 11.07 -0.19 19.86
CA GLU A 134 12.14 0.78 19.68
C GLU A 134 11.99 1.43 18.31
N ASP A 135 11.88 2.76 18.26
CA ASP A 135 12.01 3.50 17.01
C ASP A 135 13.50 3.57 16.64
N VAL A 136 13.83 3.11 15.43
CA VAL A 136 15.21 2.97 14.97
C VAL A 136 15.42 3.72 13.66
N THR A 137 16.67 4.10 13.39
CA THR A 137 17.12 4.53 12.07
C THR A 137 18.35 3.73 11.66
N PHE A 138 18.52 3.55 10.34
CA PHE A 138 19.70 2.90 9.78
C PHE A 138 20.06 3.48 8.41
N LEU A 139 21.33 3.41 8.07
CA LEU A 139 21.87 4.02 6.86
C LEU A 139 21.95 2.98 5.73
N ASN A 140 21.28 3.25 4.61
CA ASN A 140 21.71 2.70 3.32
C ASN A 140 22.98 3.44 2.88
N ALA A 141 24.13 2.83 3.16
CA ALA A 141 25.44 3.41 2.89
C ALA A 141 25.75 3.57 1.40
N LYS A 142 25.15 2.74 0.54
CA LYS A 142 25.37 2.81 -0.92
C LYS A 142 24.76 4.10 -1.49
N ASP A 143 23.56 4.44 -1.04
CA ASP A 143 22.82 5.59 -1.56
C ASP A 143 22.85 6.81 -0.62
N SER A 144 23.50 6.66 0.55
CA SER A 144 23.53 7.68 1.62
C SER A 144 22.13 8.10 2.09
N ILE A 145 21.21 7.14 2.20
CA ILE A 145 19.82 7.36 2.62
C ILE A 145 19.63 6.84 4.04
N GLU A 146 19.14 7.68 4.95
CA GLU A 146 18.69 7.26 6.27
C GLU A 146 17.24 6.74 6.18
N LEU A 147 17.04 5.50 6.61
CA LEU A 147 15.75 4.83 6.68
C LEU A 147 15.29 4.76 8.13
N SER A 148 13.97 4.86 8.36
CA SER A 148 13.37 4.82 9.70
C SER A 148 12.44 3.63 9.84
N GLY A 149 12.51 2.97 10.98
CA GLY A 149 11.66 1.84 11.30
C GLY A 149 11.33 1.71 12.78
N THR A 150 10.66 0.61 13.10
CA THR A 150 10.36 0.18 14.46
C THR A 150 10.80 -1.27 14.60
N LEU A 151 11.62 -1.52 15.62
CA LEU A 151 12.02 -2.84 16.07
C LEU A 151 11.15 -3.26 17.25
N THR A 152 10.47 -4.40 17.13
CA THR A 152 9.73 -5.01 18.24
C THR A 152 10.46 -6.23 18.77
N MET A 153 10.61 -6.32 20.09
CA MET A 153 11.37 -7.37 20.77
C MET A 153 10.53 -8.02 21.87
N PRO A 154 10.62 -9.36 22.06
CA PRO A 154 9.98 -10.02 23.19
C PRO A 154 10.35 -9.35 24.52
N SER A 155 9.39 -9.15 25.42
CA SER A 155 9.64 -8.48 26.71
C SER A 155 10.58 -9.24 27.65
N THR A 156 10.78 -10.53 27.41
CA THR A 156 11.60 -11.41 28.24
C THR A 156 12.40 -12.39 27.37
N GLY A 157 13.67 -12.58 27.71
CA GLY A 157 14.56 -13.51 27.01
C GLY A 157 15.13 -12.97 25.70
N LYS A 158 16.04 -13.73 25.10
CA LYS A 158 16.51 -13.46 23.73
C LYS A 158 15.44 -13.90 22.72
N PRO A 159 15.26 -13.19 21.60
CA PRO A 159 14.35 -13.65 20.56
C PRO A 159 14.85 -14.99 19.98
N SER A 160 13.93 -15.85 19.52
CA SER A 160 14.29 -17.11 18.86
C SER A 160 14.80 -16.89 17.43
N ALA A 161 14.28 -15.86 16.77
CA ALA A 161 14.69 -15.38 15.46
C ALA A 161 14.39 -13.89 15.34
N ALA A 162 14.99 -13.25 14.34
CA ALA A 162 14.62 -11.90 13.92
C ALA A 162 14.14 -11.93 12.47
N VAL A 163 13.12 -11.14 12.15
CA VAL A 163 12.61 -11.02 10.78
C VAL A 163 12.49 -9.57 10.36
N ILE A 164 12.73 -9.32 9.08
CA ILE A 164 12.50 -8.03 8.43
C ILE A 164 11.29 -8.19 7.52
N LEU A 165 10.29 -7.34 7.69
CA LEU A 165 9.13 -7.29 6.79
C LEU A 165 9.42 -6.34 5.63
N ILE A 166 9.15 -6.80 4.41
CA ILE A 166 9.43 -6.08 3.16
C ILE A 166 8.11 -5.90 2.42
N SER A 167 7.69 -4.66 2.27
CA SER A 167 6.41 -4.23 1.69
C SER A 167 6.25 -4.63 0.23
N GLY A 168 4.99 -4.63 -0.22
CA GLY A 168 4.64 -4.69 -1.64
C GLY A 168 4.97 -3.42 -2.41
N SER A 169 4.37 -3.29 -3.60
CA SER A 169 4.65 -2.20 -4.52
C SER A 169 4.01 -0.86 -4.10
N GLY A 170 4.60 0.22 -4.60
CA GLY A 170 4.19 1.58 -4.29
C GLY A 170 4.81 2.12 -2.98
N PRO A 171 4.56 3.40 -2.65
CA PRO A 171 5.14 4.01 -1.46
C PRO A 171 4.46 3.50 -0.19
N GLN A 172 5.09 2.58 0.55
CA GLN A 172 4.51 2.00 1.77
C GLN A 172 5.18 2.52 3.05
N ASN A 173 4.38 2.70 4.10
CA ASN A 173 4.90 2.90 5.45
C ASN A 173 5.22 1.54 6.10
N ARG A 174 5.85 1.56 7.28
CA ARG A 174 6.21 0.34 8.04
C ARG A 174 5.04 -0.58 8.45
N ASP A 175 3.81 -0.12 8.32
CA ASP A 175 2.59 -0.86 8.66
C ASP A 175 1.95 -1.53 7.42
N GLU A 176 2.45 -1.22 6.20
CA GLU A 176 1.88 -1.62 4.91
C GLU A 176 0.39 -1.27 4.81
N GLU A 177 0.07 0.01 5.00
CA GLU A 177 -1.32 0.48 5.07
C GLU A 177 -2.07 0.38 3.73
N ILE A 178 -3.06 -0.51 3.66
CA ILE A 178 -3.88 -0.73 2.45
C ILE A 178 -5.36 -0.73 2.84
N LEU A 179 -6.15 0.23 2.35
CA LEU A 179 -7.61 0.29 2.59
C LEU A 179 -7.99 0.19 4.08
N GLY A 180 -7.18 0.85 4.92
CA GLY A 180 -7.33 0.88 6.37
C GLY A 180 -6.90 -0.40 7.09
N HIS A 181 -6.22 -1.33 6.42
CA HIS A 181 -5.58 -2.49 7.05
C HIS A 181 -4.10 -2.22 7.30
N LYS A 182 -3.57 -2.83 8.37
CA LYS A 182 -2.15 -2.73 8.78
C LYS A 182 -1.51 -4.12 8.90
N PRO A 183 -1.41 -4.91 7.82
CA PRO A 183 -0.95 -6.28 7.85
C PRO A 183 0.40 -6.44 8.55
N PHE A 184 1.37 -5.55 8.29
CA PHE A 184 2.69 -5.65 8.92
C PHE A 184 2.65 -5.34 10.41
N LEU A 185 1.78 -4.44 10.86
CA LEU A 185 1.58 -4.18 12.30
C LEU A 185 0.99 -5.41 13.01
N VAL A 186 -0.01 -6.06 12.39
CA VAL A 186 -0.67 -7.25 12.93
C VAL A 186 0.28 -8.46 12.95
N ILE A 187 1.02 -8.68 11.87
CA ILE A 187 2.05 -9.73 11.80
C ILE A 187 3.13 -9.50 12.85
N SER A 188 3.63 -8.26 12.99
CA SER A 188 4.65 -7.92 13.99
C SER A 188 4.19 -8.19 15.42
N ASP A 189 2.97 -7.77 15.79
CA ASP A 189 2.39 -8.08 17.11
C ASP A 189 2.29 -9.59 17.35
N TYR A 190 1.80 -10.33 16.35
CA TYR A 190 1.59 -11.77 16.46
C TYR A 190 2.90 -12.56 16.63
N LEU A 191 3.91 -12.22 15.84
CA LEU A 191 5.24 -12.85 15.87
C LEU A 191 6.01 -12.45 17.14
N THR A 192 5.96 -11.19 17.56
CA THR A 192 6.69 -10.73 18.75
C THR A 192 6.12 -11.33 20.03
N LYS A 193 4.80 -11.49 20.14
CA LYS A 193 4.18 -12.25 21.25
C LYS A 193 4.63 -13.72 21.32
N ARG A 194 5.20 -14.26 20.24
CA ARG A 194 5.72 -15.63 20.14
C ARG A 194 7.24 -15.72 20.18
N GLY A 195 7.91 -14.67 20.64
CA GLY A 195 9.36 -14.70 20.86
C GLY A 195 10.20 -14.32 19.63
N ILE A 196 9.59 -13.79 18.57
CA ILE A 196 10.31 -13.40 17.34
C ILE A 196 10.49 -11.88 17.30
N ALA A 197 11.73 -11.42 17.12
CA ALA A 197 12.01 -10.01 16.88
C ALA A 197 11.56 -9.60 15.48
N VAL A 198 10.94 -8.43 15.33
CA VAL A 198 10.44 -7.96 14.03
C VAL A 198 10.89 -6.54 13.76
N LEU A 199 11.60 -6.34 12.65
CA LEU A 199 11.92 -5.01 12.12
C LEU A 199 10.97 -4.69 10.97
N ARG A 200 10.32 -3.53 11.08
CA ARG A 200 9.50 -2.94 10.03
C ARG A 200 9.98 -1.52 9.78
N TYR A 201 10.04 -1.09 8.53
CA TYR A 201 10.57 0.23 8.20
C TYR A 201 9.74 0.89 7.09
N ASP A 202 9.78 2.22 7.06
CA ASP A 202 9.12 2.98 5.99
C ASP A 202 10.00 2.91 4.74
N ASP A 203 9.41 2.71 3.56
CA ASP A 203 10.15 2.71 2.32
C ASP A 203 10.88 4.04 2.09
N ARG A 204 11.95 4.04 1.29
CA ARG A 204 12.68 5.25 0.94
C ARG A 204 11.73 6.35 0.45
N GLY A 205 11.87 7.56 1.00
CA GLY A 205 11.01 8.70 0.69
C GLY A 205 9.59 8.63 1.26
N VAL A 206 9.28 7.66 2.12
CA VAL A 206 7.99 7.48 2.78
C VAL A 206 8.13 7.64 4.29
N GLY A 207 7.08 8.14 4.96
CA GLY A 207 7.06 8.29 6.41
C GLY A 207 8.23 9.13 6.93
N LYS A 208 9.08 8.54 7.79
CA LYS A 208 10.27 9.21 8.32
C LYS A 208 11.55 8.88 7.54
N SER A 209 11.51 7.92 6.62
CA SER A 209 12.64 7.56 5.76
C SER A 209 12.96 8.68 4.76
N LYS A 210 14.25 8.95 4.55
CA LYS A 210 14.75 9.91 3.55
C LYS A 210 14.78 9.27 2.15
N GLY A 211 15.19 10.03 1.16
CA GLY A 211 15.33 9.57 -0.23
C GLY A 211 14.13 9.91 -1.11
N ASN A 212 14.10 9.34 -2.31
CA ASN A 212 13.05 9.58 -3.30
C ASN A 212 12.51 8.26 -3.86
N HIS A 213 11.26 7.94 -3.53
CA HIS A 213 10.58 6.75 -4.04
C HIS A 213 10.37 6.78 -5.56
N ALA A 214 10.08 7.95 -6.15
CA ALA A 214 9.64 8.06 -7.54
C ALA A 214 10.70 7.67 -8.58
N THR A 215 11.97 7.66 -8.19
CA THR A 215 13.11 7.30 -9.05
C THR A 215 13.69 5.94 -8.70
N ALA A 216 13.16 5.26 -7.68
CA ALA A 216 13.68 3.99 -7.20
C ALA A 216 13.15 2.81 -8.01
N THR A 217 13.89 1.70 -7.94
CA THR A 217 13.58 0.42 -8.56
C THR A 217 13.58 -0.69 -7.52
N THR A 218 13.10 -1.88 -7.90
CA THR A 218 13.16 -3.10 -7.07
C THR A 218 14.58 -3.40 -6.55
N PHE A 219 15.62 -3.08 -7.32
CA PHE A 219 17.01 -3.27 -6.89
C PHE A 219 17.45 -2.29 -5.81
N ASP A 220 16.90 -1.08 -5.84
CA ASP A 220 17.17 -0.07 -4.82
C ASP A 220 16.48 -0.44 -3.50
N PHE A 221 15.24 -0.93 -3.56
CA PHE A 221 14.54 -1.47 -2.39
C PHE A 221 15.22 -2.72 -1.81
N ALA A 222 15.83 -3.56 -2.66
CA ALA A 222 16.70 -4.65 -2.20
C ALA A 222 17.93 -4.13 -1.46
N GLN A 223 18.53 -3.03 -1.91
CA GLN A 223 19.64 -2.41 -1.18
C GLN A 223 19.21 -1.87 0.19
N ASP A 224 18.03 -1.24 0.27
CA ASP A 224 17.46 -0.77 1.55
C ASP A 224 17.24 -1.92 2.52
N THR A 225 16.64 -3.01 2.04
CA THR A 225 16.42 -4.22 2.82
C THR A 225 17.73 -4.82 3.31
N TYR A 226 18.76 -4.88 2.44
CA TYR A 226 20.07 -5.36 2.84
C TYR A 226 20.69 -4.49 3.94
N SER A 227 20.50 -3.18 3.91
CA SER A 227 20.92 -2.28 5.01
C SER A 227 20.16 -2.53 6.31
N ALA A 228 18.88 -2.93 6.24
CA ALA A 228 18.13 -3.38 7.43
C ALA A 228 18.73 -4.68 8.02
N VAL A 229 19.18 -5.61 7.18
CA VAL A 229 19.90 -6.83 7.62
C VAL A 229 21.20 -6.45 8.34
N GLN A 230 21.99 -5.54 7.76
CA GLN A 230 23.24 -5.09 8.37
C GLN A 230 23.01 -4.36 9.70
N PHE A 231 21.95 -3.57 9.79
CA PHE A 231 21.56 -2.90 11.03
C PHE A 231 21.28 -3.91 12.15
N LEU A 232 20.45 -4.94 11.90
CA LEU A 232 20.20 -5.98 12.91
C LEU A 232 21.51 -6.68 13.31
N ARG A 233 22.39 -6.99 12.36
CA ARG A 233 23.69 -7.62 12.67
C ARG A 233 24.67 -6.75 13.44
N SER A 234 24.54 -5.43 13.36
CA SER A 234 25.40 -4.53 14.15
C SER A 234 25.04 -4.50 15.64
N ARG A 235 23.92 -5.12 16.03
CA ARG A 235 23.44 -5.11 17.40
C ARG A 235 23.74 -6.44 18.10
N GLU A 236 24.33 -6.36 19.29
CA GLU A 236 24.86 -7.51 20.02
C GLU A 236 23.79 -8.55 20.36
N GLU A 237 22.54 -8.14 20.58
CA GLU A 237 21.42 -9.05 20.86
C GLU A 237 21.09 -10.00 19.72
N PHE A 238 21.56 -9.74 18.48
CA PHE A 238 21.33 -10.57 17.31
C PHE A 238 22.54 -11.40 16.86
N ASN A 239 23.67 -11.36 17.58
CA ASN A 239 24.91 -12.05 17.17
C ASN A 239 24.72 -13.57 16.91
N ASP A 240 23.86 -14.22 17.70
CA ASP A 240 23.56 -15.66 17.58
C ASP A 240 22.12 -15.93 17.11
N ILE A 241 21.44 -14.91 16.56
CA ILE A 241 20.03 -14.99 16.17
C ILE A 241 19.92 -15.16 14.66
N LYS A 242 19.18 -16.17 14.22
CA LYS A 242 18.86 -16.34 12.80
C LYS A 242 17.98 -15.17 12.33
N ILE A 243 18.47 -14.43 11.35
CA ILE A 243 17.74 -13.36 10.68
C ILE A 243 17.08 -13.93 9.42
N GLY A 244 15.79 -13.70 9.25
CA GLY A 244 15.04 -14.06 8.05
C GLY A 244 14.33 -12.86 7.42
N LEU A 245 13.85 -13.06 6.20
CA LEU A 245 13.10 -12.04 5.45
C LEU A 245 11.67 -12.51 5.20
N ILE A 246 10.71 -11.61 5.30
CA ILE A 246 9.31 -11.87 4.96
C ILE A 246 8.88 -10.79 3.97
N GLY A 247 8.68 -11.20 2.71
CA GLY A 247 8.34 -10.28 1.64
C GLY A 247 6.92 -10.49 1.14
N HIS A 248 6.13 -9.42 1.10
CA HIS A 248 4.77 -9.44 0.55
C HIS A 248 4.74 -8.84 -0.86
N SER A 249 4.06 -9.50 -1.80
CA SER A 249 3.92 -9.03 -3.19
C SER A 249 5.30 -8.73 -3.82
N GLU A 250 5.62 -7.49 -4.20
CA GLU A 250 6.96 -7.10 -4.67
C GLU A 250 8.07 -7.40 -3.63
N GLY A 251 7.79 -7.31 -2.33
CA GLY A 251 8.70 -7.74 -1.27
C GLY A 251 9.14 -9.20 -1.43
N GLY A 252 8.29 -10.05 -2.04
CA GLY A 252 8.61 -11.43 -2.39
C GLY A 252 9.57 -11.58 -3.58
N ILE A 253 9.74 -10.54 -4.40
CA ILE A 253 10.82 -10.44 -5.41
C ILE A 253 12.11 -9.92 -4.74
N ILE A 254 11.96 -8.96 -3.82
CA ILE A 254 13.07 -8.32 -3.11
C ILE A 254 13.79 -9.30 -2.16
N ALA A 255 13.05 -10.11 -1.40
CA ALA A 255 13.66 -11.03 -0.43
C ALA A 255 14.66 -12.02 -1.07
N PRO A 256 14.35 -12.69 -2.20
CA PRO A 256 15.33 -13.46 -2.96
C PRO A 256 16.56 -12.68 -3.44
N LEU A 257 16.39 -11.43 -3.87
CA LEU A 257 17.51 -10.59 -4.30
C LEU A 257 18.49 -10.37 -3.13
N VAL A 258 17.98 -10.02 -1.95
CA VAL A 258 18.76 -9.79 -0.74
C VAL A 258 19.40 -11.08 -0.24
N ALA A 259 18.68 -12.19 -0.26
CA ALA A 259 19.21 -13.50 0.12
C ALA A 259 20.38 -13.96 -0.76
N ASN A 260 20.45 -13.51 -2.01
CA ASN A 260 21.60 -13.74 -2.89
C ASN A 260 22.77 -12.79 -2.64
N MET A 261 22.58 -11.71 -1.87
CA MET A 261 23.65 -10.81 -1.41
C MET A 261 24.26 -11.28 -0.09
N ASP A 262 23.58 -12.20 0.62
CA ASP A 262 23.87 -12.53 2.01
C ASP A 262 23.70 -14.03 2.31
N ASP A 263 24.82 -14.75 2.40
CA ASP A 263 24.86 -16.19 2.65
C ASP A 263 24.58 -16.59 4.12
N LYS A 264 24.40 -15.61 5.01
CA LYS A 264 24.15 -15.81 6.45
C LYS A 264 22.69 -15.62 6.83
N LEU A 265 21.79 -15.33 5.88
CA LEU A 265 20.36 -15.30 6.15
C LEU A 265 19.83 -16.70 6.45
N GLY A 266 18.99 -16.81 7.47
CA GLY A 266 18.50 -18.08 7.98
C GLY A 266 17.33 -18.67 7.19
N PHE A 267 16.47 -17.82 6.62
CA PHE A 267 15.28 -18.24 5.86
C PHE A 267 14.62 -17.07 5.12
N VAL A 268 13.76 -17.38 4.16
CA VAL A 268 12.89 -16.43 3.45
C VAL A 268 11.43 -16.92 3.47
N ILE A 269 10.49 -16.00 3.67
CA ILE A 269 9.05 -16.24 3.50
C ILE A 269 8.56 -15.35 2.36
N LEU A 270 7.95 -15.97 1.35
CA LEU A 270 7.39 -15.32 0.18
C LEU A 270 5.86 -15.30 0.33
N MET A 271 5.30 -14.13 0.61
CA MET A 271 3.86 -13.92 0.77
C MET A 271 3.28 -13.31 -0.51
N ALA A 272 2.38 -14.01 -1.18
CA ALA A 272 1.75 -13.54 -2.40
C ALA A 272 2.76 -13.04 -3.46
N ALA A 273 3.89 -13.74 -3.58
CA ALA A 273 5.04 -13.28 -4.36
C ALA A 273 4.89 -13.61 -5.85
N PRO A 274 5.23 -12.68 -6.76
CA PRO A 274 5.37 -12.99 -8.18
C PRO A 274 6.45 -14.06 -8.43
N GLY A 275 6.04 -15.18 -9.00
CA GLY A 275 6.92 -16.24 -9.49
C GLY A 275 7.28 -16.08 -10.97
N VAL A 276 6.60 -15.18 -11.67
CA VAL A 276 6.79 -14.85 -13.09
C VAL A 276 7.10 -13.36 -13.24
N THR A 277 7.44 -12.92 -14.46
CA THR A 277 7.75 -11.51 -14.74
C THR A 277 6.56 -10.60 -14.43
N GLY A 278 6.85 -9.33 -14.07
CA GLY A 278 5.79 -8.35 -13.85
C GLY A 278 4.92 -8.13 -15.09
N ALA A 279 5.45 -8.34 -16.29
CA ALA A 279 4.69 -8.31 -17.53
C ALA A 279 3.54 -9.34 -17.54
N GLU A 280 3.77 -10.58 -17.09
CA GLU A 280 2.71 -11.58 -16.98
C GLU A 280 1.74 -11.26 -15.83
N ILE A 281 2.25 -10.74 -14.70
CA ILE A 281 1.40 -10.30 -13.57
C ILE A 281 0.38 -9.26 -14.02
N ILE A 282 0.81 -8.21 -14.73
CA ILE A 282 -0.09 -7.16 -15.22
C ILE A 282 -1.15 -7.74 -16.16
N LEU A 283 -0.78 -8.69 -17.04
CA LEU A 283 -1.74 -9.33 -17.93
C LEU A 283 -2.77 -10.16 -17.17
N PHE A 284 -2.35 -10.92 -16.15
CA PHE A 284 -3.30 -11.65 -15.30
C PHE A 284 -4.28 -10.70 -14.60
N GLN A 285 -3.78 -9.63 -14.01
CA GLN A 285 -4.60 -8.63 -13.33
C GLN A 285 -5.64 -8.00 -14.27
N GLN A 286 -5.22 -7.62 -15.47
CA GLN A 286 -6.10 -7.05 -16.48
C GLN A 286 -7.16 -8.04 -16.93
N ARG A 287 -6.77 -9.27 -17.27
CA ARG A 287 -7.70 -10.30 -17.75
C ARG A 287 -8.75 -10.63 -16.70
N LEU A 288 -8.31 -10.91 -15.48
CA LEU A 288 -9.20 -11.23 -14.37
C LEU A 288 -10.15 -10.07 -14.00
N SER A 289 -9.66 -8.83 -14.05
CA SER A 289 -10.47 -7.63 -13.82
C SER A 289 -11.51 -7.43 -14.92
N GLY A 290 -11.11 -7.63 -16.18
CA GLY A 290 -11.97 -7.49 -17.35
C GLY A 290 -13.07 -8.55 -17.42
N GLU A 291 -12.74 -9.82 -17.14
CA GLU A 291 -13.73 -10.91 -17.04
C GLU A 291 -14.82 -10.59 -16.02
N ARG A 292 -14.44 -10.05 -14.85
CA ARG A 292 -15.39 -9.65 -13.80
C ARG A 292 -16.19 -8.40 -14.15
N SER A 293 -15.63 -7.54 -14.98
CA SER A 293 -16.33 -6.37 -15.51
C SER A 293 -17.30 -6.74 -16.65
N GLY A 294 -17.38 -8.02 -17.01
CA GLY A 294 -18.29 -8.53 -18.04
C GLY A 294 -17.79 -8.33 -19.47
N LEU A 295 -16.50 -8.08 -19.66
CA LEU A 295 -15.90 -8.04 -21.00
C LEU A 295 -15.93 -9.43 -21.63
N ASP A 296 -16.24 -9.49 -22.92
CA ASP A 296 -16.19 -10.73 -23.69
C ASP A 296 -14.75 -11.17 -23.97
N ALA A 297 -14.58 -12.45 -24.28
CA ALA A 297 -13.26 -13.05 -24.52
C ALA A 297 -12.50 -12.39 -25.68
N ALA A 298 -13.20 -11.97 -26.75
CA ALA A 298 -12.53 -11.36 -27.91
C ALA A 298 -11.95 -9.98 -27.56
N SER A 299 -12.68 -9.20 -26.76
CA SER A 299 -12.21 -7.92 -26.24
C SER A 299 -11.00 -8.10 -25.34
N LEU A 300 -11.04 -9.09 -24.43
CA LEU A 300 -9.91 -9.41 -23.54
C LEU A 300 -8.67 -9.85 -24.32
N ASP A 301 -8.83 -10.69 -25.34
CA ASP A 301 -7.72 -11.17 -26.15
C ASP A 301 -7.07 -10.03 -26.96
N GLU A 302 -7.85 -9.07 -27.47
CA GLU A 302 -7.30 -7.89 -28.14
C GLU A 302 -6.57 -6.95 -27.15
N PHE A 303 -7.12 -6.72 -25.96
CA PHE A 303 -6.44 -5.94 -24.92
C PHE A 303 -5.12 -6.59 -24.48
N GLU A 304 -5.11 -7.91 -24.31
CA GLU A 304 -3.90 -8.66 -23.97
C GLU A 304 -2.85 -8.53 -25.08
N LYS A 305 -3.25 -8.63 -26.35
CA LYS A 305 -2.34 -8.47 -27.50
C LYS A 305 -1.69 -7.08 -27.52
N ILE A 306 -2.47 -6.01 -27.39
CA ILE A 306 -1.96 -4.62 -27.35
C ILE A 306 -1.00 -4.45 -26.16
N THR A 307 -1.36 -4.99 -24.99
CA THR A 307 -0.53 -4.88 -23.79
C THR A 307 0.77 -5.67 -23.91
N ARG A 308 0.75 -6.86 -24.52
CA ARG A 308 1.96 -7.64 -24.83
C ARG A 308 2.90 -6.89 -25.77
N GLU A 309 2.35 -6.23 -26.79
CA GLU A 309 3.15 -5.38 -27.69
C GLU A 309 3.78 -4.21 -26.94
N LEU A 310 3.02 -3.50 -26.10
CA LEU A 310 3.52 -2.43 -25.25
C LEU A 310 4.67 -2.91 -24.34
N HIS A 311 4.48 -4.02 -23.63
CA HIS A 311 5.52 -4.59 -22.77
C HIS A 311 6.77 -5.00 -23.56
N SER A 312 6.60 -5.54 -24.79
CA SER A 312 7.71 -5.87 -25.67
C SER A 312 8.51 -4.63 -26.12
N ILE A 313 7.80 -3.54 -26.45
CA ILE A 313 8.42 -2.25 -26.75
C ILE A 313 9.23 -1.76 -25.54
N ILE A 314 8.63 -1.73 -24.34
CA ILE A 314 9.34 -1.30 -23.13
C ILE A 314 10.58 -2.16 -22.88
N ALA A 315 10.47 -3.48 -23.00
CA ALA A 315 11.60 -4.38 -22.78
C ALA A 315 12.75 -4.16 -23.78
N ARG A 316 12.43 -3.92 -25.05
CA ARG A 316 13.41 -3.66 -26.12
C ARG A 316 14.04 -2.26 -25.99
N GLU A 317 13.24 -1.27 -25.65
CA GLU A 317 13.62 0.15 -25.66
C GLU A 317 14.05 0.70 -24.30
N LYS A 318 14.12 -0.12 -23.24
CA LYS A 318 14.42 0.34 -21.85
C LYS A 318 15.69 1.18 -21.68
N ASN A 319 16.67 1.02 -22.58
CA ASN A 319 17.93 1.78 -22.58
C ASN A 319 17.99 2.81 -23.73
N ASN A 320 16.92 2.97 -24.50
CA ASN A 320 16.85 3.87 -25.63
C ASN A 320 16.41 5.28 -25.16
N PRO A 321 17.20 6.35 -25.39
CA PRO A 321 16.79 7.71 -25.04
C PRO A 321 15.50 8.16 -25.74
N ASP A 322 15.15 7.55 -26.88
CA ASP A 322 13.93 7.85 -27.64
C ASP A 322 12.71 7.03 -27.20
N MET A 323 12.79 6.21 -26.14
CA MET A 323 11.70 5.35 -25.69
C MET A 323 10.38 6.13 -25.50
N LYS A 324 10.42 7.34 -24.91
CA LYS A 324 9.22 8.17 -24.74
C LYS A 324 8.53 8.48 -26.07
N LYS A 325 9.31 8.76 -27.13
CA LYS A 325 8.77 9.04 -28.47
C LYS A 325 8.15 7.79 -29.08
N ILE A 326 8.83 6.64 -28.99
CA ILE A 326 8.31 5.36 -29.49
C ILE A 326 6.98 5.01 -28.81
N LEU A 327 6.90 5.17 -27.49
CA LEU A 327 5.66 4.95 -26.74
C LEU A 327 4.57 5.96 -27.12
N MET A 328 4.92 7.22 -27.36
CA MET A 328 3.97 8.23 -27.85
C MET A 328 3.35 7.82 -29.18
N ASP A 329 4.16 7.36 -30.13
CA ASP A 329 3.67 6.90 -31.44
C ASP A 329 2.77 5.65 -31.28
N PHE A 330 3.16 4.71 -30.41
CA PHE A 330 2.36 3.54 -30.07
C PHE A 330 0.99 3.92 -29.48
N PHE A 331 0.94 4.83 -28.51
CA PHE A 331 -0.33 5.22 -27.90
C PHE A 331 -1.19 6.09 -28.84
N LYS A 332 -0.61 6.94 -29.69
CA LYS A 332 -1.38 7.67 -30.71
C LYS A 332 -2.11 6.73 -31.68
N LEU A 333 -1.48 5.60 -32.01
CA LEU A 333 -2.08 4.58 -32.88
C LEU A 333 -3.24 3.83 -32.18
N ASN A 334 -3.05 3.47 -30.90
CA ASN A 334 -3.99 2.63 -30.15
C ASN A 334 -5.07 3.42 -29.39
N ALA A 335 -4.89 4.74 -29.21
CA ALA A 335 -5.84 5.63 -28.54
C ALA A 335 -5.89 7.01 -29.24
N PRO A 336 -6.36 7.08 -30.50
CA PRO A 336 -6.30 8.29 -31.31
C PRO A 336 -7.12 9.47 -30.76
N GLU A 337 -8.12 9.19 -29.92
CA GLU A 337 -8.97 10.19 -29.27
C GLU A 337 -8.32 10.83 -28.02
N ALA A 338 -7.19 10.28 -27.55
CA ALA A 338 -6.51 10.78 -26.35
C ALA A 338 -5.70 12.05 -26.66
N THR A 339 -5.83 13.05 -25.79
CA THR A 339 -5.00 14.26 -25.85
C THR A 339 -3.54 13.96 -25.55
N GLU A 340 -2.62 14.78 -26.06
CA GLU A 340 -1.18 14.62 -25.81
C GLU A 340 -0.86 14.55 -24.31
N LYS A 341 -1.52 15.37 -23.47
CA LYS A 341 -1.35 15.32 -22.01
C LYS A 341 -1.78 13.98 -21.39
N GLN A 342 -2.88 13.39 -21.88
CA GLN A 342 -3.32 12.06 -21.43
C GLN A 342 -2.31 10.99 -21.84
N LEU A 343 -1.77 11.07 -23.06
CA LEU A 343 -0.74 10.15 -23.55
C LEU A 343 0.54 10.27 -22.74
N GLU A 344 1.00 11.48 -22.43
CA GLU A 344 2.18 11.68 -21.57
C GLU A 344 1.99 11.08 -20.17
N SER A 345 0.79 11.20 -19.61
CA SER A 345 0.47 10.60 -18.30
C SER A 345 0.47 9.07 -18.37
N GLN A 346 -0.04 8.48 -19.45
CA GLN A 346 0.01 7.03 -19.67
C GLN A 346 1.44 6.54 -19.84
N ILE A 347 2.26 7.25 -20.63
CA ILE A 347 3.68 6.92 -20.81
C ILE A 347 4.42 6.94 -19.46
N TYR A 348 4.19 7.97 -18.64
CA TYR A 348 4.81 8.04 -17.32
C TYR A 348 4.38 6.86 -16.41
N ALA A 349 3.12 6.45 -16.47
CA ALA A 349 2.60 5.33 -15.69
C ALA A 349 3.25 3.99 -16.09
N VAL A 350 3.57 3.78 -17.38
CA VAL A 350 4.10 2.51 -17.88
C VAL A 350 5.62 2.47 -18.04
N ALA A 351 6.30 3.62 -18.05
CA ALA A 351 7.72 3.74 -18.39
C ALA A 351 8.57 4.49 -17.34
N ASN A 352 8.06 4.63 -16.11
CA ASN A 352 8.90 5.05 -14.99
C ASN A 352 9.92 3.95 -14.60
N PRO A 353 11.03 4.30 -13.90
CA PRO A 353 12.12 3.35 -13.63
C PRO A 353 11.68 2.05 -12.94
N TRP A 354 10.76 2.17 -11.97
CA TRP A 354 10.20 1.02 -11.26
C TRP A 354 9.42 0.12 -12.22
N MET A 355 8.50 0.67 -13.01
CA MET A 355 7.67 -0.12 -13.93
C MET A 355 8.52 -0.84 -14.99
N VAL A 356 9.51 -0.15 -15.57
CA VAL A 356 10.44 -0.77 -16.52
C VAL A 356 11.19 -1.93 -15.87
N THR A 357 11.62 -1.77 -14.62
CA THR A 357 12.29 -2.84 -13.86
C THR A 357 11.33 -4.00 -13.58
N PHE A 358 10.14 -3.72 -13.06
CA PHE A 358 9.13 -4.72 -12.71
C PHE A 358 8.70 -5.56 -13.93
N LEU A 359 8.49 -4.91 -15.08
CA LEU A 359 8.11 -5.59 -16.32
C LEU A 359 9.22 -6.47 -16.88
N THR A 360 10.49 -6.07 -16.72
CA THR A 360 11.62 -6.68 -17.44
C THR A 360 12.50 -7.59 -16.58
N TYR A 361 12.39 -7.51 -15.26
CA TYR A 361 13.07 -8.42 -14.35
C TYR A 361 12.32 -9.75 -14.25
N ASP A 362 13.06 -10.86 -14.30
CA ASP A 362 12.53 -12.20 -14.12
C ASP A 362 12.86 -12.69 -12.69
N PRO A 363 11.86 -12.83 -11.79
CA PRO A 363 12.08 -13.33 -10.43
C PRO A 363 12.77 -14.69 -10.36
N SER A 364 12.64 -15.52 -11.40
CA SER A 364 13.32 -16.83 -11.46
C SER A 364 14.84 -16.71 -11.39
N ASP A 365 15.41 -15.56 -11.78
CA ASP A 365 16.86 -15.32 -11.74
C ASP A 365 17.43 -15.30 -10.32
N ALA A 366 16.67 -14.80 -9.35
CA ALA A 366 17.02 -14.84 -7.95
C ALA A 366 16.57 -16.15 -7.29
N LEU A 367 15.35 -16.62 -7.60
CA LEU A 367 14.79 -17.83 -6.99
C LEU A 367 15.62 -19.08 -7.28
N LYS A 368 16.16 -19.22 -8.50
CA LYS A 368 16.99 -20.38 -8.89
C LYS A 368 18.36 -20.46 -8.19
N LYS A 369 18.66 -19.52 -7.31
CA LYS A 369 19.90 -19.46 -6.52
C LYS A 369 19.64 -19.65 -5.02
N LEU A 370 18.38 -19.67 -4.57
CA LEU A 370 18.04 -19.80 -3.17
C LEU A 370 18.14 -21.25 -2.70
N THR A 371 19.13 -21.53 -1.85
CA THR A 371 19.34 -22.84 -1.23
C THR A 371 19.01 -22.88 0.27
N LEU A 372 18.82 -21.72 0.89
CA LEU A 372 18.33 -21.58 2.26
C LEU A 372 16.84 -21.98 2.38
N PRO A 373 16.31 -22.20 3.60
CA PRO A 373 14.91 -22.51 3.81
C PRO A 373 13.94 -21.45 3.25
N VAL A 374 12.94 -21.89 2.49
CA VAL A 374 11.93 -21.02 1.88
C VAL A 374 10.52 -21.51 2.23
N LEU A 375 9.66 -20.60 2.67
CA LEU A 375 8.21 -20.82 2.76
C LEU A 375 7.52 -19.90 1.74
N ALA A 376 6.90 -20.46 0.71
CA ALA A 376 6.08 -19.70 -0.24
C ALA A 376 4.60 -19.91 0.06
N MET A 377 3.84 -18.82 0.16
CA MET A 377 2.43 -18.84 0.52
C MET A 377 1.61 -17.92 -0.40
N ASN A 378 0.42 -18.35 -0.81
CA ASN A 378 -0.57 -17.52 -1.50
C ASN A 378 -1.99 -17.87 -1.04
N GLY A 379 -2.92 -16.92 -1.16
CA GLY A 379 -4.36 -17.20 -1.07
C GLY A 379 -4.95 -17.63 -2.42
N SER A 380 -5.85 -18.61 -2.43
CA SER A 380 -6.42 -19.14 -3.68
C SER A 380 -7.31 -18.13 -4.43
N ASN A 381 -7.83 -17.12 -3.74
CA ASN A 381 -8.63 -16.03 -4.30
C ASN A 381 -7.77 -14.80 -4.64
N ASP A 382 -6.44 -14.91 -4.63
CA ASP A 382 -5.55 -13.81 -4.99
C ASP A 382 -5.74 -13.42 -6.47
N MET A 383 -6.28 -12.22 -6.68
CA MET A 383 -6.56 -11.63 -7.98
C MET A 383 -5.40 -10.78 -8.53
N GLN A 384 -4.40 -10.50 -7.69
CA GLN A 384 -3.25 -9.68 -8.06
C GLN A 384 -2.05 -10.54 -8.45
N VAL A 385 -1.84 -11.62 -7.71
CA VAL A 385 -0.78 -12.60 -7.95
C VAL A 385 -1.40 -14.00 -7.88
N PRO A 386 -1.97 -14.50 -9.01
CA PRO A 386 -2.72 -15.76 -9.00
C PRO A 386 -1.91 -16.93 -8.43
N ALA A 387 -2.44 -17.57 -7.39
CA ALA A 387 -1.72 -18.54 -6.56
C ALA A 387 -1.13 -19.69 -7.39
N LYS A 388 -1.96 -20.39 -8.16
CA LYS A 388 -1.53 -21.57 -8.93
C LYS A 388 -0.35 -21.28 -9.85
N THR A 389 -0.42 -20.19 -10.63
CA THR A 389 0.64 -19.82 -11.59
C THR A 389 1.92 -19.46 -10.86
N ASN A 390 1.83 -18.60 -9.84
CA ASN A 390 3.01 -18.07 -9.17
C ASN A 390 3.67 -19.10 -8.26
N LEU A 391 2.91 -19.88 -7.48
CA LEU A 391 3.46 -20.96 -6.66
C LEU A 391 4.10 -22.05 -7.53
N SER A 392 3.56 -22.35 -8.72
CA SER A 392 4.19 -23.29 -9.66
C SER A 392 5.53 -22.76 -10.16
N ALA A 393 5.57 -21.50 -10.62
CA ALA A 393 6.80 -20.89 -11.12
C ALA A 393 7.88 -20.74 -10.02
N ILE A 394 7.48 -20.41 -8.79
CA ILE A 394 8.36 -20.41 -7.61
C ILE A 394 8.88 -21.81 -7.35
N ARG A 395 8.01 -22.83 -7.33
CA ARG A 395 8.39 -24.23 -7.14
C ARG A 395 9.44 -24.66 -8.16
N GLU A 396 9.20 -24.40 -9.44
CA GLU A 396 10.11 -24.77 -10.53
C GLU A 396 11.48 -24.09 -10.39
N SER A 397 11.50 -22.80 -10.04
CA SER A 397 12.74 -22.06 -9.83
C SER A 397 13.53 -22.58 -8.64
N LEU A 398 12.87 -22.83 -7.52
CA LEU A 398 13.50 -23.40 -6.32
C LEU A 398 13.97 -24.85 -6.55
N MET A 399 13.21 -25.67 -7.29
CA MET A 399 13.67 -27.01 -7.69
C MET A 399 15.01 -26.93 -8.45
N LYS A 400 15.17 -25.95 -9.35
CA LYS A 400 16.45 -25.73 -10.05
C LYS A 400 17.57 -25.32 -9.08
N ALA A 401 17.28 -24.46 -8.10
CA ALA A 401 18.25 -24.08 -7.05
C ALA A 401 18.77 -25.29 -6.27
N HIS A 402 17.93 -26.32 -6.14
CA HIS A 402 18.23 -27.58 -5.47
C HIS A 402 18.70 -28.70 -6.43
N GLY A 403 19.16 -28.36 -7.63
CA GLY A 403 19.70 -29.32 -8.60
C GLY A 403 18.64 -30.28 -9.16
N ASN A 404 17.38 -29.86 -9.19
CA ASN A 404 16.19 -30.66 -9.53
C ASN A 404 16.04 -31.93 -8.67
N ASN A 405 16.60 -31.93 -7.46
CA ASN A 405 16.51 -33.04 -6.53
C ASN A 405 15.37 -32.81 -5.51
N LEU A 406 14.39 -33.71 -5.49
CA LEU A 406 13.20 -33.57 -4.66
C LEU A 406 13.50 -33.72 -3.15
N ASP A 407 14.51 -34.52 -2.80
CA ASP A 407 14.88 -34.76 -1.39
C ASP A 407 15.59 -33.55 -0.78
N SER A 408 16.48 -32.89 -1.53
CA SER A 408 17.13 -31.65 -1.08
C SER A 408 16.11 -30.50 -1.02
N PHE A 409 15.24 -30.39 -2.02
CA PHE A 409 14.17 -29.39 -2.07
C PHE A 409 13.20 -29.52 -0.88
N SER A 410 12.60 -30.70 -0.69
CA SER A 410 11.52 -30.89 0.29
C SER A 410 11.97 -30.78 1.75
N LYS A 411 13.27 -30.85 2.03
CA LYS A 411 13.84 -30.62 3.37
C LYS A 411 13.78 -29.16 3.81
N VAL A 412 13.86 -28.23 2.86
CA VAL A 412 14.06 -26.80 3.16
C VAL A 412 13.00 -25.89 2.53
N VAL A 413 12.30 -26.35 1.50
CA VAL A 413 11.23 -25.59 0.84
C VAL A 413 9.86 -26.13 1.24
N GLU A 414 8.97 -25.22 1.63
CA GLU A 414 7.55 -25.49 1.81
C GLU A 414 6.72 -24.51 0.97
N ILE A 415 5.66 -25.01 0.34
CA ILE A 415 4.75 -24.24 -0.51
C ILE A 415 3.32 -24.48 -0.05
N VAL A 416 2.58 -23.43 0.25
CA VAL A 416 1.23 -23.49 0.81
C VAL A 416 0.29 -22.59 0.03
N GLU A 417 -0.83 -23.15 -0.43
CA GLU A 417 -1.97 -22.38 -0.91
C GLU A 417 -3.05 -22.40 0.17
N PHE A 418 -3.54 -21.22 0.55
CA PHE A 418 -4.63 -21.08 1.53
C PHE A 418 -5.97 -20.89 0.80
N PRO A 419 -6.91 -21.84 0.94
CA PRO A 419 -8.22 -21.74 0.28
C PRO A 419 -9.01 -20.51 0.72
N GLY A 420 -9.62 -19.79 -0.23
CA GLY A 420 -10.53 -18.67 0.02
C GLY A 420 -9.87 -17.36 0.44
N LEU A 421 -8.54 -17.31 0.56
CA LEU A 421 -7.84 -16.08 0.95
C LEU A 421 -7.49 -15.21 -0.27
N ASN A 422 -7.62 -13.90 -0.14
CA ASN A 422 -7.25 -12.92 -1.17
C ASN A 422 -5.75 -12.56 -1.11
N HIS A 423 -5.32 -11.53 -1.87
CA HIS A 423 -3.93 -11.07 -1.91
C HIS A 423 -3.38 -10.66 -0.53
N LEU A 424 -4.21 -10.03 0.31
CA LEU A 424 -3.84 -9.62 1.68
C LEU A 424 -3.98 -10.77 2.69
N PHE A 425 -4.20 -12.00 2.21
CA PHE A 425 -4.45 -13.18 3.04
C PHE A 425 -5.69 -13.05 3.94
N GLN A 426 -6.71 -12.33 3.49
CA GLN A 426 -7.99 -12.21 4.18
C GLN A 426 -9.00 -13.19 3.60
N HIS A 427 -9.88 -13.74 4.43
CA HIS A 427 -11.02 -14.51 3.95
C HIS A 427 -11.89 -13.65 3.04
N SER A 428 -12.15 -14.14 1.83
CA SER A 428 -12.77 -13.38 0.76
C SER A 428 -13.77 -14.23 -0.01
N GLU A 429 -14.83 -13.62 -0.51
CA GLU A 429 -15.78 -14.31 -1.38
C GLU A 429 -15.23 -14.39 -2.80
N THR A 430 -14.71 -13.26 -3.29
CA THR A 430 -14.20 -13.16 -4.66
C THR A 430 -12.73 -12.78 -4.71
N GLY A 431 -12.16 -12.19 -3.66
CA GLY A 431 -10.80 -11.66 -3.66
C GLY A 431 -10.63 -10.36 -4.45
N ASN A 432 -11.73 -9.71 -4.81
CA ASN A 432 -11.70 -8.39 -5.43
C ASN A 432 -11.16 -7.35 -4.43
N THR A 433 -10.32 -6.42 -4.89
CA THR A 433 -9.76 -5.34 -4.05
C THR A 433 -10.83 -4.45 -3.40
N THR A 434 -12.03 -4.39 -4.00
CA THR A 434 -13.19 -3.69 -3.43
C THR A 434 -13.74 -4.34 -2.16
N GLU A 435 -13.43 -5.62 -1.91
CA GLU A 435 -13.79 -6.31 -0.67
C GLU A 435 -12.92 -5.85 0.50
N TYR A 436 -11.67 -5.43 0.24
CA TYR A 436 -10.67 -5.19 1.29
C TYR A 436 -11.21 -4.22 2.32
N GLN A 437 -11.76 -3.10 1.87
CA GLN A 437 -12.32 -2.10 2.77
C GLN A 437 -13.41 -2.68 3.68
N LYS A 438 -14.25 -3.58 3.17
CA LYS A 438 -15.40 -4.16 3.90
C LYS A 438 -14.98 -5.25 4.87
N ILE A 439 -13.90 -5.96 4.58
CA ILE A 439 -13.40 -7.04 5.43
C ILE A 439 -12.86 -6.42 6.73
N GLU A 440 -13.20 -7.00 7.88
CA GLU A 440 -12.67 -6.56 9.18
C GLU A 440 -11.34 -7.24 9.53
N GLU A 441 -11.18 -8.49 9.08
CA GLU A 441 -9.93 -9.24 9.19
C GLU A 441 -8.82 -8.55 8.38
N THR A 442 -7.70 -8.25 9.01
CA THR A 442 -6.51 -7.70 8.35
C THR A 442 -5.66 -8.80 7.71
N ILE A 443 -5.51 -9.95 8.39
CA ILE A 443 -4.83 -11.13 7.86
C ILE A 443 -5.33 -12.38 8.59
N SER A 444 -5.51 -13.49 7.87
CA SER A 444 -6.00 -14.74 8.44
C SER A 444 -5.13 -15.25 9.59
N PRO A 445 -5.72 -15.62 10.74
CA PRO A 445 -5.01 -16.27 11.85
C PRO A 445 -4.24 -17.53 11.44
N GLU A 446 -4.72 -18.27 10.44
CA GLU A 446 -4.10 -19.51 9.95
C GLU A 446 -2.75 -19.23 9.28
N VAL A 447 -2.68 -18.12 8.54
CA VAL A 447 -1.45 -17.67 7.87
C VAL A 447 -0.43 -17.21 8.91
N MET A 448 -0.86 -16.45 9.91
CA MET A 448 0.01 -16.01 11.00
C MET A 448 0.53 -17.19 11.83
N GLU A 449 -0.31 -18.18 12.14
CA GLU A 449 0.11 -19.40 12.86
C GLU A 449 1.08 -20.24 12.02
N LYS A 450 0.81 -20.42 10.73
CA LYS A 450 1.71 -21.12 9.81
C LYS A 450 3.08 -20.44 9.76
N MET A 451 3.09 -19.13 9.61
CA MET A 451 4.31 -18.32 9.58
C MET A 451 5.10 -18.45 10.88
N ALA A 452 4.47 -18.24 12.04
CA ALA A 452 5.12 -18.29 13.34
C ALA A 452 5.70 -19.68 13.65
N SER A 453 4.90 -20.73 13.46
CA SER A 453 5.33 -22.11 13.71
C SER A 453 6.49 -22.51 12.79
N TRP A 454 6.44 -22.12 11.52
CA TRP A 454 7.52 -22.39 10.57
C TRP A 454 8.80 -21.64 10.94
N ILE A 455 8.74 -20.35 11.27
CA ILE A 455 9.90 -19.57 11.73
C ILE A 455 10.55 -20.23 12.93
N ILE A 456 9.76 -20.58 13.96
CA ILE A 456 10.26 -21.24 15.17
C ILE A 456 10.95 -22.57 14.83
N SER A 457 10.42 -23.33 13.85
CA SER A 457 11.04 -24.58 13.40
C SER A 457 12.41 -24.38 12.72
N LYS A 458 12.62 -23.23 12.06
CA LYS A 458 13.90 -22.87 11.40
C LYS A 458 14.87 -22.14 12.32
N SER A 459 14.37 -21.65 13.46
CA SER A 459 15.13 -20.91 14.48
C SER A 459 16.01 -21.81 15.35
N LYS A 460 15.59 -23.06 15.56
CA LYS A 460 16.36 -24.11 16.21
C LYS A 460 17.50 -24.59 15.31
#